data_AF-A0A1L7W957-F1
#
_entry.id   AF-A0A1L7W957-F1
#
_cell.length_a   1.000
_cell.length_b   1.000
_cell.length_c   1.000
_cell.angle_alpha   90.00
_cell.angle_beta   90.00
_cell.angle_gamma   90.00
#
_symmetry.space_group_name_H-M   'P 1'
#
loop_
_entity.id
_entity.type
_entity.pdbx_description
1 polymer ?
#
loop_
_entity_poly.entity_id
_entity_poly.type
_entity_poly.pdbx_seq_one_letter_code
_entity_poly.pdbx_strand_id
1 'polypeptide(L)'
;MTEAYFTRLFATKASDKTHAHVFRADIPSKILHALDNPTEDMDNLVWPAIQHIQVPFEPHATFSERVAGQLLAGLKTRAPEETPRGEKEGR
;
A
#
# COMPACT_ATOMS: atom_id res chain seq x y z
N MET A 1 -8.94 13.33 -9.12
CA MET A 1 -7.76 12.80 -8.41
C MET A 1 -7.33 11.56 -9.17
N THR A 2 -6.07 11.46 -9.58
CA THR A 2 -5.55 10.24 -10.21
C THR A 2 -5.62 9.12 -9.19
N GLU A 3 -6.44 8.11 -9.45
CA GLU A 3 -6.61 6.99 -8.53
C GLU A 3 -5.33 6.14 -8.56
N ALA A 4 -4.76 5.88 -7.38
CA ALA A 4 -3.53 5.10 -7.25
C ALA A 4 -3.79 3.89 -6.36
N TYR A 5 -3.28 2.75 -6.79
CA TYR A 5 -3.37 1.48 -6.07
C TYR A 5 -2.20 1.39 -5.10
N PHE A 6 -2.51 1.34 -3.82
CA PHE A 6 -1.46 1.24 -2.82
C PHE A 6 -1.00 -0.21 -2.68
N THR A 7 0.17 -0.50 -3.26
CA THR A 7 0.81 -1.81 -3.28
C THR A 7 1.91 -1.92 -2.23
N ARG A 8 1.90 -3.02 -1.46
CA ARG A 8 3.01 -3.41 -0.58
C ARG A 8 3.38 -4.86 -0.80
N LEU A 9 4.67 -5.13 -0.84
CA LEU A 9 5.21 -6.47 -0.95
C LEU A 9 6.13 -6.74 0.23
N PHE A 10 5.83 -7.79 0.98
CA PHE A 10 6.73 -8.35 1.97
C PHE A 10 7.49 -9.52 1.33
N ALA A 11 8.81 -9.52 1.44
CA ALA A 11 9.66 -10.55 0.88
C ALA A 11 10.82 -10.88 1.82
N THR A 12 11.24 -12.14 1.80
CA THR A 12 12.50 -12.59 2.40
C THR A 12 13.41 -13.10 1.29
N LYS A 13 14.72 -12.90 1.44
CA LYS A 13 15.71 -13.43 0.50
C LYS A 13 16.43 -14.58 1.16
N ALA A 14 16.61 -15.68 0.43
CA ALA A 14 17.33 -16.84 0.97
C ALA A 14 18.77 -16.49 1.41
N SER A 15 19.40 -15.53 0.75
CA SER A 15 20.74 -15.02 1.07
C SER A 15 20.78 -14.01 2.22
N ASP A 16 19.68 -13.29 2.48
CA ASP A 16 19.61 -12.34 3.60
C ASP A 16 19.05 -13.04 4.84
N LYS A 17 19.93 -13.29 5.81
CA LYS A 17 19.58 -13.94 7.07
C LYS A 17 19.26 -12.96 8.19
N THR A 18 19.32 -11.66 7.90
CA THR A 18 19.28 -10.59 8.92
C THR A 18 18.08 -9.68 8.77
N HIS A 19 17.56 -9.51 7.56
CA HIS A 19 16.44 -8.63 7.29
C HIS A 19 15.36 -9.30 6.44
N ALA A 20 14.13 -8.92 6.73
CA ALA A 20 13.06 -8.96 5.75
C ALA A 20 13.02 -7.66 4.95
N HIS A 21 12.36 -7.70 3.80
CA HIS A 21 12.22 -6.56 2.92
C HIS A 21 10.76 -6.21 2.72
N VAL A 22 10.46 -4.93 2.83
CA VAL A 22 9.16 -4.36 2.47
C VAL A 22 9.39 -3.42 1.29
N PHE A 23 8.70 -3.67 0.19
CA PHE A 23 8.63 -2.77 -0.95
C PHE A 23 7.28 -2.07 -0.94
N ARG A 24 7.26 -0.76 -1.19
CA ARG A 24 6.04 0.04 -1.28
C ARG A 24 6.03 0.85 -2.55
N ALA A 25 4.87 0.91 -3.19
CA ALA A 25 4.63 1.78 -4.31
C ALA A 25 3.15 2.12 -4.39
N ASP A 26 2.85 3.35 -4.76
CA ASP A 26 1.50 3.79 -5.13
C ASP A 26 1.42 3.73 -6.65
N ILE A 27 0.83 2.66 -7.18
CA ILE A 27 0.79 2.40 -8.62
C ILE A 27 -0.35 3.21 -9.25
N PRO A 28 -0.09 4.16 -10.15
CA PRO A 28 -1.16 4.90 -10.83
C PRO A 28 -2.07 3.96 -11.63
N SER A 29 -3.38 4.18 -11.59
CA SER A 29 -4.35 3.37 -12.35
C SER A 29 -4.03 3.32 -13.85
N LYS A 30 -3.49 4.40 -14.42
CA LYS A 30 -3.02 4.45 -15.82
C LYS A 30 -2.01 3.34 -16.15
N ILE A 31 -1.12 2.99 -15.21
CA ILE A 31 -0.18 1.88 -15.42
C ILE A 31 -0.93 0.56 -15.52
N LEU A 32 -1.92 0.34 -14.65
CA LEU A 32 -2.70 -0.90 -14.65
C LEU A 32 -3.58 -1.02 -15.90
N HIS A 33 -4.23 0.07 -16.33
CA HIS A 33 -5.02 0.09 -17.55
C HIS A 33 -4.18 -0.20 -18.80
N ALA A 34 -2.96 0.33 -18.86
CA ALA A 34 -2.04 0.03 -19.96
C ALA A 34 -1.57 -1.44 -19.98
N LEU A 35 -1.64 -2.17 -18.86
CA LEU A 35 -1.37 -3.62 -18.86
C LEU A 35 -2.49 -4.40 -19.57
N ASP A 36 -3.75 -3.96 -19.42
CA ASP A 36 -4.90 -4.57 -20.09
C ASP A 36 -5.00 -4.12 -21.55
N ASN A 37 -4.62 -2.87 -21.84
CA ASN A 37 -4.67 -2.26 -23.17
C ASN A 37 -3.27 -1.73 -23.56
N PRO A 38 -2.40 -2.58 -24.15
CA PRO A 38 -0.99 -2.25 -24.39
C PRO A 38 -0.77 -1.16 -25.45
N THR A 39 -1.82 -0.71 -26.12
CA THR A 39 -1.81 0.39 -27.09
C THR A 39 -2.17 1.74 -26.45
N GLU A 40 -2.51 1.77 -25.16
CA GLU A 40 -2.76 3.04 -24.46
C GLU A 40 -1.49 3.90 -24.41
N ASP A 41 -1.69 5.19 -24.64
CA ASP A 41 -0.63 6.17 -24.62
C ASP A 41 -0.11 6.39 -23.19
N MET A 42 1.17 6.09 -22.99
CA MET A 42 1.88 6.22 -21.72
C MET A 42 2.63 7.56 -21.60
N ASP A 43 2.44 8.49 -22.55
CA ASP A 43 3.01 9.83 -22.48
C ASP A 43 2.54 10.56 -21.21
N ASN A 44 3.45 11.36 -20.66
CA ASN A 44 3.29 12.09 -19.40
C ASN A 44 3.03 11.22 -18.15
N LEU A 45 3.25 9.91 -18.24
CA LEU A 45 3.19 9.04 -17.07
C LEU A 45 4.36 9.33 -16.11
N VAL A 46 4.02 9.61 -14.86
CA VAL A 46 4.99 9.61 -13.76
C VAL A 46 5.11 8.19 -13.22
N TRP A 47 6.28 7.57 -13.42
CA TRP A 47 6.56 6.25 -12.86
C TRP A 47 6.60 6.29 -11.33
N PRO A 48 5.97 5.33 -10.63
CA PRO A 48 5.99 5.30 -9.18
C PRO A 48 7.38 4.96 -8.67
N ALA A 49 7.83 5.70 -7.67
CA ALA A 49 9.03 5.34 -6.94
C ALA A 49 8.74 4.14 -6.03
N ILE A 50 9.51 3.06 -6.19
CA ILE A 50 9.44 1.92 -5.29
C ILE A 50 10.33 2.21 -4.08
N GLN A 51 9.72 2.36 -2.92
CA GLN A 51 10.44 2.47 -1.65
C GLN A 51 10.83 1.06 -1.18
N HIS A 52 12.09 0.88 -0.81
CA HIS A 52 12.59 -0.37 -0.23
C HIS A 52 13.00 -0.14 1.22
N ILE A 53 12.45 -0.95 2.12
CA ILE A 53 12.67 -0.85 3.55
C ILE A 53 13.15 -2.21 4.04
N GLN A 54 14.25 -2.20 4.77
CA GLN A 54 14.77 -3.38 5.44
C GLN A 54 14.26 -3.41 6.88
N VAL A 55 13.69 -4.53 7.29
CA VAL A 55 13.21 -4.75 8.64
C VAL A 55 14.09 -5.84 9.26
N PRO A 56 14.92 -5.52 10.27
CA PRO A 56 15.74 -6.53 10.94
C PRO A 56 14.86 -7.61 11.55
N PHE A 57 15.29 -8.87 11.51
CA PHE A 57 14.57 -9.96 12.18
C PHE A 57 14.61 -9.83 13.70
N GLU A 58 15.72 -9.33 14.24
CA GLU A 58 15.88 -9.10 15.67
C GLU A 58 15.47 -7.66 16.08
N PRO A 59 14.89 -7.47 17.28
CA PRO A 59 14.43 -8.52 18.19
C PRO A 59 13.19 -9.21 17.62
N HIS A 60 13.15 -10.54 17.71
CA HIS A 60 12.07 -11.36 17.15
C HIS A 60 10.71 -11.08 17.81
N ALA A 61 10.71 -10.73 19.10
CA ALA A 61 9.49 -10.46 19.86
C ALA A 61 8.62 -9.35 19.25
N THR A 62 9.23 -8.33 18.62
CA THR A 62 8.51 -7.21 18.00
C THR A 62 8.62 -7.22 16.48
N PHE A 63 9.14 -8.29 15.87
CA PHE A 63 9.34 -8.37 14.43
C PHE A 63 8.04 -8.25 13.64
N SER A 64 7.01 -8.99 14.04
CA SER A 64 5.69 -8.96 13.40
C SER A 64 5.08 -7.56 13.41
N GLU A 65 5.15 -6.86 14.54
CA GLU A 65 4.66 -5.49 14.70
C GLU A 65 5.41 -4.51 13.81
N ARG A 66 6.75 -4.62 13.75
CA ARG A 66 7.58 -3.75 12.88
C ARG A 66 7.22 -3.96 11.41
N VAL A 67 7.09 -5.21 10.96
CA VAL A 67 6.68 -5.53 9.58
C VAL A 67 5.26 -5.03 9.30
N ALA A 68 4.30 -5.30 10.18
CA ALA A 68 2.91 -4.87 10.02
C ALA A 68 2.82 -3.33 9.96
N GLY A 69 3.52 -2.62 10.84
CA GLY A 69 3.62 -1.16 10.79
C GLY A 69 4.19 -0.68 9.46
N GLN A 70 5.17 -1.39 8.90
CA GLN A 70 5.67 -1.06 7.57
C GLN A 70 4.67 -1.38 6.45
N LEU A 71 3.84 -2.41 6.55
CA LEU A 71 2.87 -2.76 5.51
C LEU A 71 1.65 -1.83 5.54
N LEU A 72 1.22 -1.43 6.73
CA LEU A 72 0.04 -0.60 6.94
C LEU A 72 0.32 0.90 6.87
N ALA A 73 1.60 1.32 6.93
CA ALA A 73 1.99 2.71 6.77
C ALA A 73 1.36 3.33 5.50
N GLY A 74 0.79 4.52 5.66
CA GLY A 74 0.13 5.25 4.57
C GLY A 74 -1.26 4.76 4.19
N LEU A 75 -1.76 3.64 4.76
CA LEU A 75 -3.21 3.38 4.73
C LEU A 75 -3.88 4.40 5.64
N LYS A 76 -4.58 5.38 5.07
CA LYS A 76 -5.59 6.10 5.83
C LYS A 76 -6.65 5.06 6.19
N THR A 77 -6.77 4.70 7.47
CA THR A 77 -7.98 4.04 7.98
C THR A 77 -9.14 4.94 7.58
N ARG A 78 -9.95 4.50 6.62
CA ARG A 78 -11.25 5.10 6.40
C ARG A 78 -11.96 4.91 7.74
N ALA A 79 -12.17 6.00 8.49
CA ALA A 79 -12.99 5.93 9.68
C ALA A 79 -14.34 5.29 9.27
N PRO A 80 -14.94 4.43 10.10
CA PRO A 80 -16.29 3.98 9.83
C PRO A 80 -17.14 5.23 9.63
N GLU A 81 -17.77 5.38 8.46
CA GLU A 81 -18.80 6.39 8.26
C GLU A 81 -19.83 6.19 9.37
N GLU A 82 -19.85 7.11 10.34
CA GLU A 82 -20.96 7.22 11.28
C GLU A 82 -22.19 7.54 10.44
N THR A 83 -23.02 6.52 10.23
CA THR A 83 -24.34 6.68 9.62
C THR A 83 -25.12 7.65 10.51
N PRO A 84 -25.66 8.78 10.01
CA PRO A 84 -26.42 9.68 10.85
C PRO A 84 -27.68 8.96 11.33
N ARG A 85 -27.69 8.66 12.62
CA ARG A 85 -28.79 8.00 13.31
C ARG A 85 -29.93 9.01 13.51
N GLY A 86 -30.94 8.91 12.66
CA GLY A 86 -32.32 9.22 12.97
C GLY A 86 -32.73 10.69 12.91
N GLU A 87 -33.50 11.03 11.89
CA GLU A 87 -34.53 12.06 12.02
C GLU A 87 -35.86 11.36 12.30
N LYS A 88 -36.38 11.56 13.51
CA LYS A 88 -37.77 11.23 13.85
C LYS A 88 -38.65 12.27 13.15
N GLU A 89 -39.34 11.89 12.09
CA GLU A 89 -40.50 12.64 11.65
C GLU A 89 -41.69 12.24 12.54
N GLY A 90 -42.00 13.10 13.50
CA GLY A 90 -43.32 13.14 14.11
C GLY A 90 -44.15 14.20 13.41
N ARG A 91 -45.29 13.84 12.83
CA ARG A 91 -46.63 14.19 13.31
C ARG A 91 -47.69 13.63 12.36
#